data_AF-A0A193BUW8-F1
#
_entry.id   AF-A0A193BUW8-F1
#
_cell.length_a   1.000
_cell.length_b   1.000
_cell.length_c   1.000
_cell.angle_alpha   90.00
_cell.angle_beta   90.00
_cell.angle_gamma   90.00
#
_symmetry.space_group_name_H-M   'P 1'
#
loop_
_entity.id
_entity.type
_entity.pdbx_description
1 polymer ?
#
loop_
_entity_poly.entity_id
_entity_poly.type
_entity_poly.pdbx_seq_one_letter_code
_entity_poly.pdbx_strand_id
1 'polypeptide(L)'
;MVVAYQEKNASFVVFETIGEYNVAYPYARMPCPGDARGGVRSFTCAAAGLWDDLTVSGQKYTLDFLPDDVPISGEPDRVGSVVATRWGDPPLLLLAGRVPLRWAWEAVIKAWPTSLDGAVRVLHSNSR
;
A
#
# COMPACT_ATOMS: atom_id res chain seq x y z
N MET A 1 -4.30 -3.39 -17.72
CA MET A 1 -3.88 -2.09 -18.31
C MET A 1 -3.40 -1.22 -17.17
N VAL A 2 -2.13 -0.81 -17.14
CA VAL A 2 -1.59 -0.02 -16.01
C VAL A 2 -1.91 1.45 -16.25
N VAL A 3 -2.71 2.06 -15.38
CA VAL A 3 -2.98 3.51 -15.41
C VAL A 3 -2.18 4.16 -14.29
N ALA A 4 -1.20 4.99 -14.66
CA ALA A 4 -0.44 5.80 -13.73
C ALA A 4 -1.09 7.19 -13.63
N TYR A 5 -1.51 7.57 -12.42
CA TYR A 5 -2.05 8.90 -12.15
C TYR A 5 -0.97 9.73 -11.47
N GLN A 6 -0.72 10.92 -12.03
CA GLN A 6 0.32 11.82 -11.55
C GLN A 6 -0.30 13.21 -11.34
N GLU A 7 -0.87 13.46 -10.16
CA GLU A 7 -1.07 14.83 -9.69
C GLU A 7 0.14 15.27 -8.85
N LYS A 8 0.52 16.54 -9.02
CA LYS A 8 1.74 17.15 -8.48
C LYS A 8 1.94 16.80 -7.01
N ASN A 9 2.88 15.89 -6.74
CA ASN A 9 3.46 15.44 -5.45
C ASN A 9 3.05 14.06 -4.91
N ALA A 10 2.24 13.28 -5.62
CA ALA A 10 1.83 11.95 -5.14
C ALA A 10 1.52 11.02 -6.32
N SER A 11 2.45 10.13 -6.68
CA SER A 11 2.23 9.13 -7.74
C SER A 11 1.69 7.83 -7.17
N PHE A 12 0.57 7.34 -7.70
CA PHE A 12 0.05 6.00 -7.42
C PHE A 12 -0.17 5.22 -8.73
N VAL A 13 -0.19 3.89 -8.63
CA VAL A 13 -0.41 2.99 -9.77
C VAL A 13 -1.54 2.03 -9.47
N VAL A 14 -2.47 1.87 -10.40
CA VAL A 14 -3.62 0.97 -10.26
C VAL A 14 -3.37 -0.35 -10.99
N PHE A 15 -3.68 -1.46 -10.34
CA PHE A 15 -3.70 -2.81 -10.89
C PHE A 15 -5.10 -3.41 -10.73
N GLU A 16 -5.66 -3.94 -11.80
CA GLU A 16 -7.03 -4.48 -11.80
C GLU A 16 -7.09 -5.87 -11.18
N THR A 17 -5.94 -6.56 -11.07
CA THR A 17 -5.85 -7.89 -10.48
C THR A 17 -4.60 -8.05 -9.61
N ILE A 18 -4.66 -8.98 -8.65
CA ILE A 18 -3.50 -9.40 -7.86
C ILE A 18 -2.39 -9.95 -8.76
N GLY A 19 -2.75 -10.68 -9.82
CA GLY A 19 -1.80 -11.23 -10.78
C GLY A 19 -0.99 -10.15 -11.51
N GLU A 20 -1.65 -9.09 -12.00
CA GLU A 20 -0.96 -7.96 -12.63
C GLU A 20 0.01 -7.27 -11.66
N TYR A 21 -0.42 -7.02 -10.42
CA TYR A 21 0.43 -6.45 -9.38
C TYR A 21 1.64 -7.36 -9.07
N ASN A 22 1.42 -8.65 -8.84
CA ASN A 22 2.48 -9.60 -8.48
C ASN A 22 3.49 -9.84 -9.62
N VAL A 23 3.09 -9.66 -10.88
CA VAL A 23 4.01 -9.68 -12.03
C VAL A 23 4.90 -8.43 -12.02
N ALA A 24 4.36 -7.26 -11.71
CA ALA A 24 5.10 -6.01 -11.66
C ALA A 24 5.98 -5.87 -10.40
N TYR A 25 5.52 -6.42 -9.28
CA TYR A 25 6.16 -6.34 -7.95
C TYR A 25 6.40 -7.74 -7.38
N PRO A 26 7.21 -8.59 -8.05
CA PRO A 26 7.40 -9.99 -7.65
C PRO A 26 8.09 -10.16 -6.29
N TYR A 27 8.69 -9.08 -5.80
CA TYR A 27 9.44 -9.03 -4.55
C TYR A 27 8.53 -8.70 -3.35
N ALA A 28 7.42 -7.99 -3.53
CA ALA A 28 6.50 -7.59 -2.44
C ALA A 28 5.08 -8.07 -2.77
N ARG A 29 4.90 -9.40 -2.81
CA ARG A 29 3.68 -10.02 -3.35
C ARG A 29 2.47 -9.81 -2.45
N MET A 30 1.34 -9.54 -3.10
CA MET A 30 0.03 -9.61 -2.46
C MET A 30 -0.39 -11.09 -2.39
N PRO A 31 -0.79 -11.59 -1.21
CA PRO A 31 -1.30 -12.96 -1.06
C PRO A 31 -2.57 -13.16 -1.90
N CYS A 32 -2.68 -14.31 -2.56
CA CYS A 32 -3.90 -14.68 -3.28
C CYS A 32 -5.01 -15.13 -2.30
N PRO A 33 -6.28 -15.10 -2.70
CA PRO A 33 -7.37 -15.69 -1.91
C PRO A 33 -7.06 -17.15 -1.57
N GLY A 34 -6.97 -17.48 -0.27
CA GLY A 34 -6.59 -18.81 0.22
C GLY A 34 -5.18 -18.90 0.81
N ASP A 35 -4.32 -17.91 0.53
CA ASP A 35 -3.01 -17.81 1.18
C ASP A 35 -3.16 -17.27 2.61
N ALA A 36 -2.33 -17.76 3.52
CA ALA A 36 -2.29 -17.23 4.88
C ALA A 36 -1.80 -15.78 4.88
N ARG A 37 -2.70 -14.83 5.13
CA ARG A 37 -2.37 -13.40 5.29
C ARG A 37 -1.64 -13.04 6.59
N GLY A 38 -1.39 -14.02 7.45
CA GLY A 38 -0.96 -13.84 8.85
C GLY A 38 0.35 -13.07 9.07
N GLY A 39 1.09 -12.70 8.02
CA GLY A 39 2.29 -11.86 8.09
C GLY A 39 2.12 -10.44 7.54
N VAL A 40 1.01 -10.12 6.87
CA VAL A 40 0.78 -8.78 6.29
C VAL A 40 0.16 -7.89 7.36
N ARG A 41 0.82 -6.76 7.62
CA ARG A 41 0.26 -5.73 8.50
C ARG A 41 -0.69 -4.87 7.68
N SER A 42 -1.84 -4.53 8.25
CA SER A 42 -2.83 -3.69 7.58
C SER A 42 -3.28 -2.52 8.46
N PHE A 43 -3.65 -1.40 7.85
CA PHE A 43 -4.20 -0.22 8.51
C PHE A 43 -5.58 0.12 7.94
N THR A 44 -6.51 0.44 8.84
CA THR A 44 -7.80 1.04 8.51
C THR A 44 -8.03 2.22 9.45
N CYS A 45 -8.57 3.32 8.93
CA CYS A 45 -9.01 4.40 9.80
C CYS A 45 -10.28 3.97 10.54
N ALA A 46 -10.22 3.94 11.88
CA ALA A 46 -11.35 3.63 12.77
C ALA A 46 -12.10 2.32 12.40
N ALA A 47 -11.38 1.29 11.93
CA ALA A 47 -11.95 0.03 11.43
C ALA A 47 -12.92 0.17 10.22
N ALA A 48 -13.08 1.37 9.67
CA ALA A 48 -13.99 1.66 8.57
C ALA A 48 -13.28 1.72 7.21
N GLY A 49 -11.95 1.87 7.19
CA GLY A 49 -11.16 2.06 5.97
C GLY A 49 -10.96 3.53 5.62
N LEU A 50 -10.16 3.77 4.58
CA LEU A 50 -9.78 5.09 4.06
C LEU A 50 -10.66 5.41 2.84
N TRP A 51 -11.14 6.65 2.74
CA TRP A 51 -11.90 7.09 1.58
C TRP A 51 -11.03 7.16 0.32
N ASP A 52 -11.56 6.67 -0.80
CA ASP A 52 -10.92 6.81 -2.09
C ASP A 52 -11.28 8.14 -2.78
N ASP A 53 -10.39 9.11 -2.58
CA ASP A 53 -10.32 10.40 -3.26
C ASP A 53 -9.31 10.41 -4.41
N LEU A 54 -8.58 9.31 -4.66
CA LEU A 54 -7.58 9.20 -5.72
C LEU A 54 -8.20 8.75 -7.05
N THR A 55 -9.06 7.72 -7.01
CA THR A 55 -9.78 7.23 -8.21
C THR A 55 -11.25 7.65 -8.22
N VAL A 56 -11.70 8.32 -7.14
CA VAL A 56 -13.07 8.81 -6.97
C VAL A 56 -14.11 7.68 -7.06
N SER A 57 -13.74 6.46 -6.65
CA SER A 57 -14.66 5.30 -6.70
C SER A 57 -15.76 5.34 -5.63
N GLY A 58 -15.61 6.19 -4.61
CA GLY A 58 -16.49 6.25 -3.45
C GLY A 58 -16.38 5.04 -2.51
N GLN A 59 -15.46 4.12 -2.80
CA GLN A 59 -15.20 2.94 -1.97
C GLN A 59 -14.23 3.27 -0.82
N LYS A 60 -14.22 2.39 0.18
CA LYS A 60 -13.24 2.46 1.26
C LYS A 60 -12.19 1.38 1.10
N TYR A 61 -10.95 1.75 1.41
CA TYR A 61 -9.78 0.90 1.25
C TYR A 61 -9.07 0.66 2.58
N THR A 62 -8.37 -0.46 2.62
CA THR A 62 -7.43 -0.85 3.66
C THR A 62 -6.04 -0.68 3.09
N LEU A 63 -5.10 -0.17 3.90
CA LEU A 63 -3.69 -0.17 3.52
C LEU A 63 -3.08 -1.50 3.94
N ASP A 64 -2.42 -2.20 3.03
CA ASP A 64 -1.64 -3.40 3.29
C ASP A 64 -0.15 -3.11 3.11
N PHE A 65 0.65 -3.50 4.10
CA PHE A 65 2.10 -3.32 4.13
C PHE A 65 2.74 -4.65 3.75
N LEU A 66 3.13 -4.76 2.48
CA LEU A 66 3.64 -5.97 1.85
C LEU A 66 5.16 -6.00 1.95
N PRO A 67 5.73 -6.87 2.80
CA PRO A 67 7.17 -6.94 2.96
C PRO A 67 7.84 -7.53 1.71
N ASP A 68 9.07 -7.09 1.46
CA ASP A 68 9.91 -7.71 0.45
C ASP A 68 10.30 -9.14 0.88
N ASP A 69 10.15 -10.12 -0.01
CA ASP A 69 10.41 -11.56 0.21
C ASP A 69 11.91 -11.85 0.33
N VAL A 70 12.79 -10.89 0.00
CA VAL A 70 14.24 -11.04 0.20
C VAL A 70 14.57 -10.93 1.70
N PRO A 71 15.08 -11.99 2.35
CA PRO A 71 15.51 -11.91 3.74
C PRO A 71 16.79 -11.07 3.80
N ILE A 72 16.66 -9.80 4.18
CA ILE A 72 17.84 -8.96 4.42
C ILE A 72 18.31 -9.23 5.85
N SER A 73 19.42 -9.96 5.95
CA SER A 73 20.15 -10.16 7.20
C SER A 73 20.56 -8.81 7.79
N GLY A 74 20.11 -8.51 9.00
CA GLY A 74 20.62 -7.39 9.80
C GLY A 74 19.97 -6.02 9.57
N GLU A 75 18.98 -5.88 8.69
CA GLU A 75 18.24 -4.62 8.57
C GLU A 75 17.13 -4.51 9.62
N PRO A 76 17.14 -3.46 10.47
CA PRO A 76 16.09 -3.24 11.46
C PRO A 76 14.74 -2.92 10.82
N ASP A 77 14.72 -2.42 9.58
CA ASP A 77 13.52 -1.97 8.86
C ASP A 77 13.36 -2.71 7.53
N ARG A 78 12.55 -3.77 7.52
CA ARG A 78 12.22 -4.51 6.29
C ARG A 78 11.60 -3.56 5.27
N VAL A 79 12.22 -3.48 4.09
CA VAL A 79 11.68 -2.73 2.95
C VAL A 79 10.48 -3.47 2.36
N GLY A 80 9.57 -2.75 1.72
CA GLY A 80 8.41 -3.35 1.05
C GLY A 80 7.57 -2.34 0.28
N SER A 81 6.34 -2.73 -0.05
CA SER A 81 5.36 -1.91 -0.72
C SER A 81 4.17 -1.62 0.19
N VAL A 82 3.58 -0.44 0.06
CA VAL A 82 2.31 -0.09 0.68
C VAL A 82 1.27 0.02 -0.42
N VAL A 83 0.26 -0.84 -0.34
CA VAL A 83 -0.83 -0.89 -1.31
C VAL A 83 -2.15 -0.60 -0.61
N ALA A 84 -3.10 0.02 -1.31
CA ALA A 84 -4.48 0.12 -0.87
C ALA A 84 -5.31 -0.93 -1.61
N THR A 85 -6.13 -1.67 -0.86
CA THR A 85 -6.99 -2.73 -1.38
C THR A 85 -8.36 -2.69 -0.68
N ARG A 86 -9.34 -3.45 -1.17
CA ARG A 86 -10.60 -3.65 -0.45
C ARG A 86 -10.50 -4.93 0.37
N TRP A 87 -9.85 -4.87 1.53
CA TRP A 87 -9.54 -6.06 2.33
C TRP A 87 -8.78 -7.12 1.52
N GLY A 88 -7.88 -6.64 0.67
CA GLY A 88 -7.06 -7.39 -0.28
C GLY A 88 -7.75 -7.91 -1.53
N ASP A 89 -8.99 -7.50 -1.77
CA ASP A 89 -9.60 -7.65 -3.09
C ASP A 89 -9.17 -6.50 -4.01
N PRO A 90 -9.02 -6.77 -5.33
CA PRO A 90 -8.77 -5.75 -6.34
C PRO A 90 -9.88 -4.68 -6.41
N PRO A 91 -9.59 -3.51 -7.01
CA PRO A 91 -8.30 -3.11 -7.57
C PRO A 91 -7.25 -2.85 -6.48
N LEU A 92 -5.97 -2.99 -6.82
CA LEU A 92 -4.84 -2.69 -5.95
C LEU A 92 -4.24 -1.35 -6.37
N LEU A 93 -4.11 -0.44 -5.41
CA LEU A 93 -3.49 0.86 -5.63
C LEU A 93 -2.14 0.86 -4.94
N LEU A 94 -1.04 0.82 -5.69
CA LEU A 94 0.29 1.00 -5.14
C LEU A 94 0.47 2.46 -4.75
N LEU A 95 0.58 2.73 -3.45
CA LEU A 95 0.76 4.08 -2.90
C LEU A 95 2.24 4.43 -2.72
N ALA A 96 3.05 3.43 -2.34
CA ALA A 96 4.50 3.56 -2.21
C ALA A 96 5.19 2.21 -2.45
N GLY A 97 6.28 2.22 -3.23
CA GLY A 97 7.09 1.03 -3.49
C GLY A 97 8.49 1.17 -2.89
N ARG A 98 9.05 0.06 -2.37
CA ARG A 98 10.38 -0.03 -1.75
C ARG A 98 10.63 1.03 -0.67
N VAL A 99 9.72 1.12 0.30
CA VAL A 99 9.88 1.97 1.48
C VAL A 99 10.19 1.14 2.74
N PRO A 100 10.90 1.66 3.74
CA PRO A 100 11.06 0.99 5.02
C PRO A 100 9.68 0.85 5.69
N LEU A 101 9.20 -0.38 5.87
CA LEU A 101 7.82 -0.61 6.31
C LEU A 101 7.57 -0.19 7.76
N ARG A 102 8.61 -0.20 8.61
CA ARG A 102 8.50 0.33 9.98
C ARG A 102 8.20 1.82 9.95
N TRP A 103 9.00 2.59 9.22
CA TRP A 103 8.79 4.02 9.03
C TRP A 103 7.43 4.31 8.42
N ALA A 104 7.06 3.61 7.34
CA ALA A 104 5.78 3.81 6.68
C ALA A 104 4.60 3.55 7.63
N TRP A 105 4.68 2.49 8.42
CA TRP A 105 3.70 2.19 9.46
C TRP A 105 3.61 3.31 10.49
N GLU A 106 4.74 3.73 11.06
CA GLU A 106 4.82 4.79 12.08
C GLU A 106 4.28 6.12 11.56
N ALA A 107 4.61 6.49 10.32
CA ALA A 107 4.11 7.69 9.67
C ALA A 107 2.58 7.64 9.52
N VAL A 108 2.04 6.52 9.03
CA VAL A 108 0.59 6.33 8.84
C VAL A 108 -0.16 6.35 10.16
N ILE A 109 0.29 5.62 11.19
CA ILE A 109 -0.41 5.62 12.49
C ILE A 109 -0.33 6.98 13.19
N LYS A 110 0.77 7.72 13.01
CA LYS A 110 0.95 9.05 13.61
C LYS A 110 0.06 10.09 12.93
N ALA A 111 -0.05 10.04 11.61
CA ALA A 111 -0.87 10.96 10.84
C ALA A 111 -2.36 10.58 10.84
N TRP A 112 -2.67 9.31 11.06
CA TRP A 112 -4.01 8.74 11.08
C TRP A 112 -4.87 9.17 9.87
N PRO A 113 -4.41 8.89 8.63
CA PRO A 113 -5.09 9.39 7.43
C PRO A 113 -6.49 8.78 7.29
N THR A 114 -7.44 9.62 6.91
CA THR A 114 -8.85 9.23 6.65
C THR A 114 -9.14 9.03 5.16
N SER A 115 -8.21 9.40 4.27
CA SER A 115 -8.32 9.25 2.82
C SER A 115 -7.03 8.72 2.18
N LEU A 116 -7.14 8.22 0.96
CA LEU A 116 -6.01 7.67 0.21
C LEU A 116 -5.00 8.75 -0.19
N ASP A 117 -5.43 9.93 -0.63
CA ASP A 117 -4.52 11.07 -0.90
C ASP A 117 -3.75 11.45 0.38
N GLY A 118 -4.44 11.50 1.52
CA GLY A 118 -3.80 11.73 2.82
C GLY A 118 -2.72 10.69 3.14
N ALA A 119 -3.01 9.42 2.86
CA ALA A 119 -2.03 8.34 3.04
C ALA A 119 -0.83 8.49 2.09
N VAL A 120 -1.06 8.80 0.80
CA VAL A 120 0.04 9.01 -0.16
C VAL A 120 0.91 10.18 0.28
N ARG A 121 0.34 11.32 0.65
CA ARG A 121 1.12 12.47 1.14
C ARG A 121 2.00 12.11 2.33
N VAL A 122 1.48 11.34 3.29
CA VAL A 122 2.25 10.88 4.44
C VAL A 122 3.41 9.99 4.00
N LEU A 123 3.15 9.01 3.12
CA LEU A 123 4.14 8.06 2.61
C LEU A 123 5.22 8.71 1.72
N HIS A 124 5.00 9.91 1.19
CA HIS A 124 5.97 10.66 0.40
C HIS A 124 6.53 11.90 1.12
N SER A 125 6.08 12.18 2.35
CA SER A 125 6.43 13.41 3.09
C SER A 125 7.88 13.45 3.62
N ASN A 126 8.58 12.31 3.71
CA ASN A 126 9.96 12.25 4.21
C ASN A 126 10.87 11.31 3.39
N SER A 127 10.56 11.08 2.11
CA SER A 127 11.50 10.43 1.18
C SER A 127 12.62 11.43 0.80
N ARG A 128 13.56 11.68 1.73
CA ARG A 128 14.82 12.39 1.49
C ARG A 128 15.99 11.56 1.97
#